data_AF-A0A384CE59-F1
#
_entry.id   AF-A0A384CE59-F1
#
_cell.length_a   1.000
_cell.length_b   1.000
_cell.length_c   1.000
_cell.angle_alpha   90.00
_cell.angle_beta   90.00
_cell.angle_gamma   90.00
#
_symmetry.space_group_name_H-M   'P 1'
#
loop_
_entity.id
_entity.type
_entity.pdbx_description
1 polymer ?
#
loop_
_entity_poly.entity_id
_entity_poly.type
_entity_poly.pdbx_seq_one_letter_code
_entity_poly.pdbx_strand_id
1 'polypeptide(L)'
;MQFLTAVSPQSFSTPSWKVETKYSTRVLTGNWVEERRKFTKATEKTPQCIYREEYVPFPGHRPDQISRWYGKRRIEGLPYKHLITHHQEPSHRHLISTYDDHYNRHNYNPGLPPRRTWSGHKLLWLPEKSDFPLLAPPTNYGLYEQLQRSWLAPKAAPRESIYTSSYPRPPPYALSRREHAIPVPPPRLHPVPRF
;
A
#
# COMPACT_ATOMS: atom_id res chain seq x y z
N MET A 1 40.41 14.89 -51.52
CA MET A 1 39.88 15.36 -50.21
C MET A 1 39.93 16.87 -50.22
N GLN A 2 38.78 17.52 -50.32
CA GLN A 2 38.64 18.98 -50.41
C GLN A 2 38.85 19.59 -49.02
N PHE A 3 39.82 20.50 -48.87
CA PHE A 3 39.93 21.35 -47.69
C PHE A 3 39.03 22.56 -47.89
N LEU A 4 37.89 22.58 -47.20
CA LEU A 4 37.03 23.76 -47.12
C LEU A 4 37.76 24.85 -46.34
N THR A 5 38.18 25.91 -47.02
CA THR A 5 38.65 27.13 -46.37
C THR A 5 37.45 27.81 -45.72
N ALA A 6 37.34 27.68 -44.39
CA ALA A 6 36.35 28.42 -43.60
C ALA A 6 36.60 29.92 -43.78
N VAL A 7 35.68 30.61 -44.44
CA VAL A 7 35.66 32.08 -44.50
C VAL A 7 35.21 32.57 -43.13
N SER A 8 36.14 33.13 -42.35
CA SER A 8 35.82 33.80 -41.10
C SER A 8 34.91 35.00 -41.37
N PRO A 9 33.77 35.17 -40.69
CA PRO A 9 32.92 36.33 -40.90
C PRO A 9 33.69 37.61 -40.53
N GLN A 10 33.64 38.58 -41.44
CA GLN A 10 34.25 39.90 -41.27
C GLN A 10 33.63 40.58 -40.04
N SER A 11 34.45 41.03 -39.08
CA SER A 11 33.98 41.80 -37.93
C SER A 11 33.36 43.11 -38.42
N PHE A 12 32.05 43.29 -38.18
CA PHE A 12 31.24 44.41 -38.65
C PHE A 12 31.61 45.80 -38.08
N SER A 13 32.75 45.95 -37.38
CA SER A 13 33.10 47.20 -36.69
C SER A 13 34.23 48.01 -37.34
N THR A 14 34.76 47.61 -38.50
CA THR A 14 35.78 48.42 -39.20
C THR A 14 35.12 49.52 -40.04
N PRO A 15 35.38 50.80 -39.76
CA PRO A 15 34.82 51.90 -40.56
C PRO A 15 35.39 51.87 -41.98
N SER A 16 34.54 52.17 -42.97
CA SER A 16 34.79 51.97 -44.41
C SER A 16 36.01 52.69 -44.99
N TRP A 17 36.58 53.67 -44.28
CA TRP A 17 37.77 54.43 -44.71
C TRP A 17 39.10 53.78 -44.33
N LYS A 18 39.11 52.76 -43.45
CA LYS A 18 40.31 51.98 -43.12
C LYS A 18 40.34 50.68 -43.93
N VAL A 19 41.01 50.70 -45.07
CA VAL A 19 41.32 49.51 -45.87
C VAL A 19 42.70 48.99 -45.46
N GLU A 20 42.79 48.35 -44.30
CA GLU A 20 44.03 47.68 -43.87
C GLU A 20 44.15 46.31 -44.56
N THR A 21 45.34 45.99 -45.07
CA THR A 21 45.61 44.68 -45.67
C THR A 21 45.60 43.61 -44.58
N LYS A 22 44.82 42.54 -44.78
CA LYS A 22 44.74 41.42 -43.85
C LYS A 22 45.95 40.52 -44.04
N TYR A 23 46.77 40.40 -43.00
CA TYR A 23 47.90 39.48 -42.98
C TYR A 23 47.60 38.26 -42.10
N SER A 24 48.38 37.18 -42.26
CA SER A 24 48.30 35.99 -41.40
C SER A 24 48.67 36.34 -39.95
N THR A 25 48.14 35.61 -38.96
CA THR A 25 48.43 35.77 -37.52
C THR A 25 49.89 35.53 -37.14
N ARG A 26 50.73 35.12 -38.11
CA ARG A 26 52.19 35.02 -37.96
C ARG A 26 52.92 36.34 -38.25
N VAL A 27 52.31 37.24 -39.01
CA VAL A 27 52.88 38.54 -39.39
C VAL A 27 52.64 39.53 -38.26
N LEU A 28 53.69 40.24 -37.84
CA LEU A 28 53.66 41.21 -36.76
C LEU A 28 52.94 42.50 -37.19
N THR A 29 51.62 42.45 -37.22
CA THR A 29 50.76 43.64 -37.39
C THR A 29 50.39 44.24 -36.03
N GLY A 30 49.83 45.44 -36.01
CA GLY A 30 49.51 46.15 -34.77
C GLY A 30 48.61 45.39 -33.79
N ASN A 31 47.82 44.41 -34.26
CA ASN A 31 46.93 43.60 -33.44
C ASN A 31 47.44 42.15 -33.20
N TRP A 32 48.70 41.87 -33.55
CA TRP A 32 49.26 40.51 -33.57
C TRP A 32 49.19 39.77 -32.23
N VAL A 33 49.46 40.47 -31.11
CA VAL A 33 49.42 39.87 -29.76
C VAL A 33 48.01 39.45 -29.37
N GLU A 34 47.02 40.31 -29.61
CA GLU A 34 45.62 40.03 -29.27
C GLU A 34 45.03 38.93 -30.16
N GLU A 35 45.42 38.86 -31.43
CA GLU A 35 45.00 37.78 -32.32
C GLU A 35 45.52 36.40 -31.89
N ARG A 36 46.73 36.34 -31.30
CA ARG A 36 47.26 35.11 -30.68
C ARG A 36 46.67 34.81 -29.31
N ARG A 37 46.23 35.83 -28.56
CA ARG A 37 45.56 35.69 -27.26
C ARG A 37 44.09 35.31 -27.37
N LYS A 38 43.51 35.28 -28.58
CA LYS A 38 42.14 34.77 -28.80
C LYS A 38 42.01 33.40 -28.14
N PHE A 39 41.20 33.40 -27.09
CA PHE A 39 41.10 32.36 -26.08
C PHE A 39 40.80 30.99 -26.67
N THR A 40 41.79 30.10 -26.64
CA THR A 40 41.57 28.65 -26.82
C THR A 40 40.83 28.19 -25.57
N LYS A 41 39.49 28.18 -25.61
CA LYS A 41 38.66 27.70 -24.50
C LYS A 41 39.06 26.27 -24.20
N ALA A 42 39.82 26.08 -23.11
CA ALA A 42 40.17 24.76 -22.61
C ALA A 42 38.85 24.05 -22.27
N THR A 43 38.41 23.18 -23.16
CA THR A 43 37.15 22.42 -23.06
C THR A 43 37.37 21.18 -22.18
N GLU A 44 38.30 21.25 -21.24
CA GLU A 44 38.73 20.07 -20.50
C GLU A 44 37.77 19.74 -19.36
N LYS A 45 37.12 20.74 -18.74
CA LYS A 45 36.22 20.52 -17.60
C LYS A 45 35.01 21.43 -17.64
N THR A 46 33.83 20.84 -17.80
CA THR A 46 32.55 21.51 -17.58
C THR A 46 32.43 21.82 -16.08
N PRO A 47 32.15 23.08 -15.67
CA PRO A 47 31.96 23.40 -14.27
C PRO A 47 30.82 22.57 -13.69
N GLN A 48 31.10 21.84 -12.62
CA GLN A 48 30.08 21.06 -11.90
C GLN A 48 29.45 21.94 -10.82
N CYS A 49 28.23 21.58 -10.39
CA CYS A 49 27.62 22.21 -9.24
C CYS A 49 28.30 21.73 -7.95
N ILE A 50 28.35 22.61 -6.94
CA ILE A 50 28.89 22.32 -5.60
C ILE A 50 28.22 21.07 -5.00
N TYR A 51 26.92 20.89 -5.24
CA TYR A 51 26.17 19.71 -4.82
C TYR A 51 26.76 18.40 -5.36
N ARG A 52 27.23 18.36 -6.62
CA ARG A 52 27.80 17.16 -7.23
C ARG A 52 29.22 16.88 -6.75
N GLU A 53 29.91 17.91 -6.26
CA GLU A 53 31.21 17.77 -5.59
C GLU A 53 31.05 17.23 -4.17
N GLU A 54 30.03 17.70 -3.42
CA GLU A 54 29.76 17.29 -2.04
C GLU A 54 29.09 15.90 -1.95
N TYR A 55 28.13 15.61 -2.83
CA TYR A 55 27.35 14.37 -2.82
C TYR A 55 27.81 13.43 -3.92
N VAL A 56 28.94 12.75 -3.68
CA VAL A 56 29.45 11.72 -4.58
C VAL A 56 28.72 10.40 -4.33
N PRO A 57 28.01 9.83 -5.33
CA PRO A 57 27.42 8.51 -5.18
C PRO A 57 28.55 7.47 -5.12
N PHE A 58 28.61 6.73 -4.02
CA PHE A 58 29.53 5.60 -3.89
C PHE A 58 28.86 4.33 -4.46
N PRO A 59 29.23 3.87 -5.67
CA PRO A 59 28.63 2.68 -6.25
C PRO A 59 28.96 1.46 -5.37
N GLY A 60 27.93 0.70 -4.99
CA GLY A 60 28.08 -0.48 -4.15
C GLY A 60 28.11 -0.21 -2.64
N HIS A 61 28.08 1.05 -2.20
CA HIS A 61 27.91 1.37 -0.78
C HIS A 61 26.52 0.94 -0.31
N ARG A 62 26.47 0.00 0.63
CA ARG A 62 25.24 -0.38 1.34
C ARG A 62 25.21 0.37 2.67
N PRO A 63 24.08 0.98 3.05
CA PRO A 63 23.97 1.59 4.37
C PRO A 63 24.19 0.53 5.45
N ASP A 64 24.95 0.86 6.49
CA ASP A 64 25.16 -0.04 7.61
C ASP A 64 23.84 -0.27 8.35
N GLN A 65 23.23 -1.44 8.10
CA GLN A 65 21.97 -1.84 8.71
C GLN A 65 22.14 -2.09 10.21
N ILE A 66 23.33 -2.51 10.65
CA ILE A 66 23.61 -2.83 12.04
C ILE A 66 23.59 -1.56 12.88
N SER A 67 24.35 -0.53 12.49
CA SER A 67 24.34 0.77 13.17
C SER A 67 22.95 1.42 13.20
N ARG A 68 22.20 1.33 12.09
CA ARG A 68 20.81 1.82 12.04
C ARG A 68 19.89 1.08 13.00
N TRP A 69 20.01 -0.24 13.07
CA TRP A 69 19.18 -1.08 13.93
C TRP A 69 19.46 -0.82 15.42
N TYR A 70 20.74 -0.70 15.80
CA TYR A 70 21.10 -0.31 17.17
C TYR A 70 20.59 1.08 17.54
N GLY A 71 20.70 2.07 16.63
CA GLY A 71 20.13 3.40 16.84
C GLY A 71 18.62 3.37 17.05
N LYS A 72 17.89 2.63 16.21
CA LYS A 72 16.44 2.46 16.32
C LYS A 72 16.04 1.81 17.66
N ARG A 73 16.71 0.72 18.03
CA ARG A 73 16.44 -0.01 19.28
C ARG A 73 16.65 0.85 20.53
N ARG A 74 17.64 1.77 20.52
CA ARG A 74 17.86 2.71 21.64
C ARG A 74 16.71 3.70 21.81
N ILE A 75 16.01 4.04 20.72
CA ILE A 75 14.91 5.02 20.70
C ILE A 75 13.54 4.36 20.92
N GLU A 76 13.40 3.05 20.66
CA GLU A 76 12.14 2.30 20.75
C GLU A 76 11.48 2.31 22.15
N GLY A 77 12.21 2.67 23.21
CA GLY A 77 11.65 2.92 24.54
C GLY A 77 11.02 1.69 25.20
N LEU A 78 10.15 1.91 26.20
CA LEU A 78 9.48 0.83 26.90
C LEU A 78 8.28 0.33 26.07
N PRO A 79 8.09 -1.01 25.91
CA PRO A 79 6.96 -1.52 25.17
C PRO A 79 5.62 -1.11 25.79
N TYR A 80 4.65 -0.77 24.95
CA TYR A 80 3.27 -0.44 25.34
C TYR A 80 2.66 -1.43 26.33
N LYS A 81 3.00 -2.72 26.19
CA LYS A 81 2.57 -3.79 27.10
C LYS A 81 2.85 -3.42 28.57
N HIS A 82 4.02 -2.89 28.88
CA HIS A 82 4.40 -2.58 30.27
C HIS A 82 3.77 -1.28 30.80
N LEU A 83 3.31 -0.41 29.91
CA LEU A 83 2.71 0.88 30.31
C LEU A 83 1.23 0.76 30.62
N ILE A 84 0.50 -0.02 29.82
CA ILE A 84 -0.97 0.00 29.83
C ILE A 84 -1.60 -1.32 30.25
N THR A 85 -0.88 -2.46 30.16
CA THR A 85 -1.49 -3.73 30.58
C THR A 85 -1.52 -3.84 32.09
N HIS A 86 -2.74 -4.03 32.60
CA HIS A 86 -2.98 -4.38 33.98
C HIS A 86 -2.88 -5.91 34.11
N HIS A 87 -2.13 -6.41 35.09
CA HIS A 87 -2.02 -7.85 35.41
C HIS A 87 -1.63 -8.79 34.25
N GLN A 88 -0.90 -8.30 33.24
CA GLN A 88 -0.47 -9.08 32.07
C GLN A 88 -1.64 -9.70 31.27
N GLU A 89 -2.83 -9.09 31.32
CA GLU A 89 -3.99 -9.62 30.63
C GLU A 89 -3.86 -9.49 29.10
N PRO A 90 -4.24 -10.52 28.32
CA PRO A 90 -4.35 -10.41 26.88
C PRO A 90 -5.38 -9.33 26.49
N SER A 91 -5.06 -8.53 25.47
CA SER A 91 -5.98 -7.48 24.97
C SER A 91 -7.32 -8.03 24.48
N HIS A 92 -7.35 -9.26 23.98
CA HIS A 92 -8.52 -9.94 23.42
C HIS A 92 -9.27 -10.81 24.44
N ARG A 93 -9.08 -10.56 25.75
CA ARG A 93 -9.70 -11.37 26.80
C ARG A 93 -11.21 -11.12 26.95
N HIS A 94 -11.67 -9.90 26.64
CA HIS A 94 -13.05 -9.44 26.84
C HIS A 94 -13.75 -9.24 25.49
N LEU A 95 -14.31 -10.31 24.94
CA LEU A 95 -14.92 -10.29 23.59
C LEU A 95 -16.46 -10.32 23.62
N ILE A 96 -17.05 -10.32 24.81
CA ILE A 96 -18.50 -10.44 25.02
C ILE A 96 -18.98 -9.20 25.75
N SER A 97 -20.01 -8.57 25.21
CA SER A 97 -20.70 -7.47 25.87
C SER A 97 -21.75 -8.00 26.85
N THR A 98 -22.09 -7.20 27.84
CA THR A 98 -23.20 -7.51 28.78
C THR A 98 -24.53 -7.69 28.05
N TYR A 99 -24.73 -6.97 26.94
CA TYR A 99 -25.89 -7.14 26.07
C TYR A 99 -25.93 -8.54 25.45
N ASP A 100 -24.81 -9.01 24.86
CA ASP A 100 -24.73 -10.33 24.24
C ASP A 100 -24.97 -11.47 25.26
N ASP A 101 -24.38 -11.34 26.46
CA ASP A 101 -24.58 -12.32 27.53
C ASP A 101 -26.04 -12.41 27.98
N HIS A 102 -26.72 -11.27 28.10
CA HIS A 102 -28.11 -11.23 28.54
C HIS A 102 -29.07 -11.81 27.51
N TYR A 103 -29.00 -11.33 26.26
CA TYR A 103 -30.00 -11.68 25.25
C TYR A 103 -29.73 -13.03 24.59
N ASN A 104 -28.47 -13.36 24.29
CA ASN A 104 -28.14 -14.55 23.50
C ASN A 104 -27.73 -15.74 24.37
N ARG A 105 -27.08 -15.48 25.52
CA ARG A 105 -26.58 -16.52 26.42
C ARG A 105 -27.45 -16.69 27.67
N HIS A 106 -28.55 -15.94 27.74
CA HIS A 106 -29.53 -15.96 28.82
C HIS A 106 -28.93 -15.80 30.21
N ASN A 107 -27.85 -15.01 30.30
CA ASN A 107 -27.14 -14.77 31.55
C ASN A 107 -26.70 -16.04 32.30
N TYR A 108 -26.57 -17.19 31.63
CA TYR A 108 -26.31 -18.45 32.31
C TYR A 108 -24.82 -18.60 32.65
N ASN A 109 -24.48 -18.42 33.94
CA ASN A 109 -23.17 -18.73 34.49
C ASN A 109 -23.33 -19.56 35.78
N PRO A 110 -23.15 -20.89 35.74
CA PRO A 110 -23.45 -21.76 36.87
C PRO A 110 -22.47 -21.62 38.05
N GLY A 111 -21.32 -20.98 37.84
CA GLY A 111 -20.28 -20.83 38.87
C GLY A 111 -20.40 -19.56 39.72
N LEU A 112 -21.33 -18.65 39.42
CA LEU A 112 -21.40 -17.34 40.07
C LEU A 112 -22.78 -17.09 40.70
N PRO A 113 -22.83 -16.46 41.88
CA PRO A 113 -24.10 -16.08 42.49
C PRO A 113 -24.78 -14.97 41.67
N PRO A 114 -26.11 -15.00 41.52
CA PRO A 114 -26.85 -14.02 40.72
C PRO A 114 -26.91 -12.63 41.37
N ARG A 115 -26.70 -12.54 42.69
CA ARG A 115 -26.68 -11.29 43.46
C ARG A 115 -25.45 -11.25 44.34
N ARG A 116 -24.96 -10.05 44.65
CA ARG A 116 -23.92 -9.81 45.64
C ARG A 116 -24.33 -10.37 47.02
N THR A 117 -23.43 -11.14 47.63
CA THR A 117 -23.64 -11.79 48.94
C THR A 117 -22.55 -11.38 49.93
N TRP A 118 -22.91 -11.12 51.19
CA TRP A 118 -21.94 -10.86 52.25
C TRP A 118 -21.27 -12.18 52.68
N SER A 119 -19.93 -12.22 52.68
CA SER A 119 -19.18 -13.37 53.19
C SER A 119 -18.69 -13.10 54.61
N GLY A 120 -19.26 -13.79 55.60
CA GLY A 120 -18.84 -13.66 57.00
C GLY A 120 -17.38 -14.06 57.25
N HIS A 121 -16.87 -15.07 56.54
CA HIS A 121 -15.48 -15.51 56.69
C HIS A 121 -14.46 -14.51 56.16
N LYS A 122 -14.78 -13.84 55.05
CA LYS A 122 -13.88 -12.86 54.41
C LYS A 122 -14.16 -11.43 54.86
N LEU A 123 -15.23 -11.20 55.63
CA LEU A 123 -15.72 -9.90 56.07
C LEU A 123 -15.83 -8.88 54.92
N LEU A 124 -16.31 -9.35 53.76
CA LEU A 124 -16.47 -8.51 52.57
C LEU A 124 -17.69 -8.93 51.76
N TRP A 125 -18.23 -7.96 51.02
CA TRP A 125 -19.24 -8.21 50.01
C TRP A 125 -18.60 -8.91 48.81
N LEU A 126 -18.98 -10.16 48.56
CA LEU A 126 -18.50 -10.88 47.39
C LEU A 126 -18.95 -10.15 46.11
N PRO A 127 -18.10 -10.11 45.08
CA PRO A 127 -18.46 -9.52 43.79
C PRO A 127 -19.70 -10.19 43.20
N GLU A 128 -20.52 -9.40 42.52
CA GLU A 128 -21.64 -9.90 41.75
C GLU A 128 -21.15 -10.50 40.44
N LYS A 129 -21.99 -11.31 39.77
CA LYS A 129 -21.75 -11.75 38.39
C LYS A 129 -21.25 -10.63 37.47
N SER A 130 -21.78 -9.41 37.58
CA SER A 130 -21.36 -8.25 36.77
C SER A 130 -19.91 -7.84 36.96
N ASP A 131 -19.32 -8.14 38.11
CA ASP A 131 -17.96 -7.76 38.48
C ASP A 131 -16.93 -8.78 37.95
N PHE A 132 -17.40 -9.94 37.49
CA PHE A 132 -16.54 -10.99 36.94
C PHE A 132 -16.38 -10.82 35.42
N PRO A 133 -15.14 -10.97 34.90
CA PRO A 133 -14.92 -10.91 33.47
C PRO A 133 -15.58 -12.11 32.76
N LEU A 134 -16.30 -11.83 31.68
CA LEU A 134 -16.91 -12.86 30.84
C LEU A 134 -15.84 -13.47 29.91
N LEU A 135 -15.28 -14.61 30.34
CA LEU A 135 -14.25 -15.34 29.60
C LEU A 135 -14.88 -16.41 28.71
N ALA A 136 -15.33 -16.01 27.53
CA ALA A 136 -15.80 -16.96 26.53
C ALA A 136 -15.50 -16.45 25.11
N PRO A 137 -15.48 -17.36 24.11
CA PRO A 137 -15.29 -16.94 22.72
C PRO A 137 -16.43 -16.03 22.27
N PRO A 138 -16.20 -15.14 21.30
CA PRO A 138 -17.23 -14.26 20.76
C PRO A 138 -18.30 -15.06 20.02
N THR A 139 -19.55 -14.60 20.08
CA THR A 139 -20.70 -15.28 19.47
C THR A 139 -20.64 -15.27 17.94
N ASN A 140 -20.02 -14.23 17.34
CA ASN A 140 -19.65 -14.06 15.93
C ASN A 140 -20.74 -14.26 14.85
N TYR A 141 -21.91 -14.84 15.14
CA TYR A 141 -23.08 -15.02 14.28
C TYR A 141 -22.78 -15.46 12.83
N GLY A 142 -21.70 -16.22 12.61
CA GLY A 142 -21.23 -16.57 11.25
C GLY A 142 -20.67 -15.42 10.42
N LEU A 143 -20.60 -14.19 10.93
CA LEU A 143 -20.03 -13.02 10.24
C LEU A 143 -18.56 -13.26 9.87
N TYR A 144 -17.79 -13.83 10.82
CA TYR A 144 -16.40 -14.17 10.59
C TYR A 144 -16.24 -15.15 9.41
N GLU A 145 -17.07 -16.19 9.35
CA GLU A 145 -17.04 -17.16 8.26
C GLU A 145 -17.42 -16.51 6.92
N GLN A 146 -18.42 -15.62 6.92
CA GLN A 146 -18.84 -14.89 5.72
C GLN A 146 -17.72 -13.98 5.20
N LEU A 147 -17.02 -13.26 6.09
CA LEU A 147 -15.88 -12.42 5.72
C LEU A 147 -14.69 -13.26 5.26
N GLN A 148 -14.42 -14.39 5.90
CA GLN A 148 -13.37 -15.29 5.47
C GLN A 148 -13.64 -15.82 4.05
N ARG A 149 -14.89 -16.18 3.74
CA ARG A 149 -15.30 -16.56 2.39
C ARG A 149 -15.11 -15.42 1.39
N SER A 150 -15.43 -14.18 1.76
CA SER A 150 -15.27 -13.03 0.85
C SER A 150 -13.81 -12.67 0.60
N TRP A 151 -12.92 -12.83 1.59
CA TRP A 151 -11.48 -12.60 1.41
C TRP A 151 -10.80 -13.68 0.58
N LEU A 152 -11.25 -14.93 0.72
CA LEU A 152 -10.76 -16.05 -0.09
C LEU A 152 -11.35 -16.05 -1.51
N ALA A 153 -12.45 -15.33 -1.74
CA ALA A 153 -13.03 -15.23 -3.07
C ALA A 153 -12.01 -14.58 -4.03
N PRO A 154 -11.68 -15.23 -5.15
CA PRO A 154 -10.76 -14.65 -6.13
C PRO A 154 -11.34 -13.35 -6.65
N LYS A 155 -10.51 -12.31 -6.74
CA LYS A 155 -10.91 -11.04 -7.37
C LYS A 155 -11.27 -11.30 -8.84
N ALA A 156 -12.36 -10.69 -9.30
CA ALA A 156 -12.82 -10.79 -10.68
C ALA A 156 -11.67 -10.51 -11.65
N ALA A 157 -11.64 -11.24 -12.77
CA ALA A 157 -10.58 -11.10 -13.74
C ALA A 157 -10.49 -9.63 -14.21
N PRO A 158 -9.29 -9.09 -14.50
CA PRO A 158 -9.06 -7.66 -14.77
C PRO A 158 -9.80 -7.09 -16.01
N ARG A 159 -10.64 -7.88 -16.68
CA ARG A 159 -11.40 -7.51 -17.88
C ARG A 159 -12.89 -7.82 -17.83
N GLU A 160 -13.41 -8.28 -16.70
CA GLU A 160 -14.85 -8.51 -16.54
C GLU A 160 -15.53 -7.20 -16.15
N SER A 161 -16.37 -6.68 -17.05
CA SER A 161 -17.23 -5.54 -16.72
C SER A 161 -18.30 -5.96 -15.72
N ILE A 162 -18.81 -5.01 -14.92
CA ILE A 162 -19.93 -5.25 -13.99
C ILE A 162 -21.15 -5.82 -14.74
N TYR A 163 -21.38 -5.38 -15.97
CA TYR A 163 -22.48 -5.89 -16.80
C TYR A 163 -22.32 -7.38 -17.12
N THR A 164 -21.10 -7.81 -17.47
CA THR A 164 -20.80 -9.21 -17.80
C THR A 164 -20.91 -10.14 -16.58
N SER A 165 -20.52 -9.67 -15.39
CA SER A 165 -20.62 -10.46 -14.16
C SER A 165 -22.03 -10.53 -13.58
N SER A 166 -22.81 -9.45 -13.71
CA SER A 166 -24.20 -9.37 -13.21
C SER A 166 -25.21 -10.10 -14.10
N TYR A 167 -24.97 -10.14 -15.42
CA TYR A 167 -25.81 -10.85 -16.39
C TYR A 167 -25.08 -12.08 -16.94
N PRO A 168 -25.09 -13.22 -16.22
CA PRO A 168 -24.52 -14.45 -16.74
C PRO A 168 -25.28 -14.88 -17.99
N ARG A 169 -24.58 -15.43 -18.97
CA ARG A 169 -25.21 -15.95 -20.19
C ARG A 169 -26.21 -17.04 -19.78
N PRO A 170 -27.51 -16.88 -20.10
CA PRO A 170 -28.49 -17.90 -19.76
C PRO A 170 -28.14 -19.19 -20.48
N PRO A 171 -28.51 -20.35 -19.91
CA PRO A 171 -28.20 -21.62 -20.53
C PRO A 171 -28.88 -21.70 -21.91
N PRO A 172 -28.28 -22.42 -22.88
CA PRO A 172 -28.70 -22.36 -24.29
C PRO A 172 -30.17 -22.73 -24.50
N TYR A 173 -30.73 -23.61 -23.66
CA TYR A 173 -32.14 -23.99 -23.71
C TYR A 173 -33.11 -22.87 -23.31
N ALA A 174 -32.68 -21.86 -22.55
CA ALA A 174 -33.52 -20.73 -22.17
C ALA A 174 -33.81 -19.80 -23.36
N LEU A 175 -32.93 -19.79 -24.37
CA LEU A 175 -33.11 -19.06 -25.63
C LEU A 175 -33.83 -19.89 -26.69
N SER A 176 -34.06 -21.18 -26.43
CA SER A 176 -34.80 -22.05 -27.35
C SER A 176 -36.31 -21.86 -27.16
N ARG A 177 -37.01 -21.51 -28.23
CA ARG A 177 -38.47 -21.53 -28.25
C ARG A 177 -38.90 -22.99 -28.34
N ARG A 178 -39.63 -23.48 -27.34
CA ARG A 178 -40.19 -24.84 -27.38
C ARG A 178 -41.35 -24.87 -28.36
N GLU A 179 -41.24 -25.71 -29.39
CA GLU A 179 -42.30 -25.91 -30.38
C GLU A 179 -43.43 -26.81 -29.86
N HIS A 180 -43.15 -27.60 -28.81
CA HIS A 180 -44.09 -28.59 -28.26
C HIS A 180 -44.20 -28.48 -26.73
N ALA A 181 -45.41 -28.76 -26.23
CA ALA A 181 -45.69 -28.77 -24.79
C ALA A 181 -44.91 -29.90 -24.10
N ILE A 182 -44.45 -29.65 -22.86
CA ILE A 182 -43.90 -30.71 -22.02
C ILE A 182 -45.05 -31.67 -21.71
N PRO A 183 -44.95 -32.97 -22.02
CA PRO A 183 -45.96 -33.91 -21.60
C PRO A 183 -46.00 -33.92 -20.07
N VAL A 184 -47.09 -33.40 -19.49
CA VAL A 184 -47.33 -33.52 -18.06
C VAL A 184 -47.62 -34.99 -17.79
N PRO A 185 -46.82 -35.67 -16.95
CA PRO A 185 -47.12 -37.06 -16.61
C PRO A 185 -48.53 -37.12 -16.01
N PRO A 186 -49.36 -38.10 -16.41
CA PRO A 186 -50.73 -38.19 -15.91
C PRO A 186 -50.71 -38.29 -14.37
N PRO A 187 -51.66 -37.64 -13.68
CA PRO A 187 -51.76 -37.75 -12.23
C PRO A 187 -51.81 -39.23 -11.85
N ARG A 188 -50.90 -39.64 -10.96
CA ARG A 188 -50.85 -41.02 -10.48
C ARG A 188 -52.21 -41.33 -9.86
N LEU A 189 -52.92 -42.32 -10.42
CA LEU A 189 -54.14 -42.85 -9.81
C LEU A 189 -53.77 -43.30 -8.39
N HIS A 190 -54.46 -42.74 -7.39
CA HIS A 190 -54.28 -43.15 -6.01
C HIS A 190 -54.55 -44.66 -5.88
N PRO A 191 -53.75 -45.40 -5.11
CA PRO A 191 -53.99 -46.82 -4.91
C PRO A 191 -55.37 -47.02 -4.29
N VAL A 192 -56.18 -47.88 -4.89
CA VAL A 192 -57.51 -48.27 -4.40
C VAL A 192 -57.35 -48.82 -2.98
N PRO A 193 -58.14 -48.35 -1.99
CA PRO A 193 -58.07 -48.89 -0.64
C PRO A 193 -58.41 -50.38 -0.68
N ARG A 194 -57.50 -51.20 -0.17
CA ARG A 194 -57.76 -52.61 0.07
C ARG A 194 -58.66 -52.70 1.30
N PHE A 195 -59.86 -53.23 1.12
CA PHE A 195 -60.75 -53.68 2.19
C PHE A 195 -60.18 -54.92 2.87
#